data_AF-A0AB73KDB3-F1
#
_entry.id   AF-A0AB73KDB3-F1
#
_cell.length_a   1.000
_cell.length_b   1.000
_cell.length_c   1.000
_cell.angle_alpha   90.00
_cell.angle_beta   90.00
_cell.angle_gamma   90.00
#
_symmetry.space_group_name_H-M   'P 1'
#
loop_
_entity.id
_entity.type
_entity.pdbx_description
1 polymer ?
#
loop_
_entity_poly.entity_id
_entity_poly.type
_entity_poly.pdbx_seq_one_letter_code
_entity_poly.pdbx_strand_id
1 'polypeptide(L)'
;MPRPAAHREPFGVTPDGRAVDRWTLRSATGVTAEVLTYGGILHALTVPDRAGHSRSVVLALPDLESYAAPNPYVGALVGRYANRIAGGRFTLDGQEHHIPANDHGHALHGGPEGFNSRVWQAEPVGDGADVRLTLRSPDGDMGFPGELTVTATYALDDRGTLSVTFEAVTDRPTVINLTHHAYFNLAGAGVGAGAGSGPGAVLGHWLSVGADSYLPVSADAIPLGPAREVAGTPFDFTAPRRLGDGLATDDPQLKDANGYDHCWVLRPPEGPDGLRAAALLRDPASGRELQVWTTEPGLQVYTSNHLDGSLTDAEGNRHERHGAVCLETQHFPDSPNRPSYPTTVLRPGSAFRSRTEFRFPHLL
;
A
#
# COMPACT_ATOMS: atom_id res chain seq x y z
N MET A 1 -17.14 27.37 -1.00
CA MET A 1 -16.82 25.94 -0.81
C MET A 1 -16.24 25.77 0.59
N PRO A 2 -16.56 24.70 1.32
CA PRO A 2 -15.97 24.48 2.64
C PRO A 2 -14.44 24.39 2.51
N ARG A 3 -13.72 24.97 3.48
CA ARG A 3 -12.25 24.85 3.54
C ARG A 3 -11.86 23.38 3.74
N PRO A 4 -10.69 22.95 3.24
CA PRO A 4 -10.13 21.65 3.61
C PRO A 4 -10.11 21.52 5.13
N ALA A 5 -10.63 20.40 5.64
CA ALA A 5 -10.73 20.14 7.07
C ALA A 5 -10.65 18.64 7.32
N ALA A 6 -10.06 18.28 8.46
CA ALA A 6 -10.12 16.94 9.03
C ALA A 6 -11.26 16.86 10.05
N HIS A 7 -12.15 15.87 9.91
CA HIS A 7 -13.24 15.61 10.85
C HIS A 7 -13.06 14.24 11.50
N ARG A 8 -13.22 14.17 12.83
CA ARG A 8 -13.10 12.93 13.60
C ARG A 8 -14.45 12.45 14.08
N GLU A 9 -14.71 11.16 13.94
CA GLU A 9 -15.85 10.48 14.55
C GLU A 9 -15.49 9.07 15.05
N PRO A 10 -16.19 8.54 16.08
CA PRO A 10 -15.98 7.16 16.50
C PRO A 10 -16.32 6.16 15.38
N PHE A 11 -15.50 5.12 15.23
CA PHE A 11 -15.73 4.04 14.28
C PHE A 11 -16.07 2.71 14.98
N GLY A 12 -15.41 2.43 16.12
CA GLY A 12 -15.66 1.21 16.87
C GLY A 12 -14.74 1.05 18.07
N VAL A 13 -14.78 -0.14 18.68
CA VAL A 13 -13.89 -0.53 19.79
C VAL A 13 -13.29 -1.88 19.45
N THR A 14 -11.98 -2.02 19.58
CA THR A 14 -11.27 -3.28 19.33
C THR A 14 -11.67 -4.34 20.38
N PRO A 15 -11.41 -5.64 20.11
CA PRO A 15 -11.71 -6.71 21.08
C PRO A 15 -11.06 -6.52 22.46
N ASP A 16 -9.92 -5.83 22.52
CA ASP A 16 -9.20 -5.49 23.77
C ASP A 16 -9.62 -4.14 24.39
N GLY A 17 -10.70 -3.52 23.89
CA GLY A 17 -11.33 -2.35 24.51
C GLY A 17 -10.75 -1.00 24.10
N ARG A 18 -9.89 -0.92 23.08
CA ARG A 18 -9.34 0.35 22.58
C ARG A 18 -10.29 1.02 21.60
N ALA A 19 -10.55 2.30 21.79
CA ALA A 19 -11.37 3.08 20.87
C ALA A 19 -10.66 3.28 19.53
N VAL A 20 -11.44 3.19 18.45
CA VAL A 20 -10.99 3.44 17.08
C VAL A 20 -11.83 4.58 16.51
N ASP A 21 -11.15 5.58 15.97
CA ASP A 21 -11.76 6.72 15.32
C ASP A 21 -11.56 6.65 13.80
N ARG A 22 -12.49 7.27 13.08
CA ARG A 22 -12.38 7.58 11.66
C ARG A 22 -12.12 9.07 11.47
N TRP A 23 -11.13 9.38 10.64
CA TRP A 23 -10.76 10.73 10.22
C TRP A 23 -11.13 10.94 8.76
N THR A 24 -12.04 11.87 8.49
CA THR A 24 -12.45 12.25 7.12
C THR A 24 -11.73 13.52 6.69
N LEU A 25 -10.95 13.43 5.62
CA LEU A 25 -10.25 14.52 4.95
C LEU A 25 -11.03 14.92 3.70
N ARG A 26 -11.22 16.22 3.46
CA ARG A 26 -11.98 16.72 2.29
C ARG A 26 -11.20 17.79 1.54
N SER A 27 -11.15 17.66 0.22
CA SER A 27 -10.61 18.68 -0.69
C SER A 27 -11.74 19.49 -1.34
N ALA A 28 -11.37 20.62 -1.97
CA ALA A 28 -12.30 21.42 -2.76
C ALA A 28 -12.68 20.77 -4.10
N THR A 29 -11.91 19.79 -4.58
CA THR A 29 -12.16 19.09 -5.87
C THR A 29 -13.22 18.00 -5.76
N GLY A 30 -13.75 17.74 -4.57
CA GLY A 30 -14.68 16.64 -4.31
C GLY A 30 -13.99 15.31 -3.97
N VAL A 31 -12.65 15.26 -3.95
CA VAL A 31 -11.91 14.13 -3.39
C VAL A 31 -12.05 14.12 -1.87
N THR A 32 -12.33 12.95 -1.31
CA THR A 32 -12.35 12.73 0.15
C THR A 32 -11.64 11.45 0.54
N ALA A 33 -10.93 11.46 1.66
CA ALA A 33 -10.27 10.28 2.22
C ALA A 33 -10.79 10.00 3.63
N GLU A 34 -10.99 8.73 3.98
CA GLU A 34 -11.34 8.28 5.32
C GLU A 34 -10.25 7.38 5.86
N VAL A 35 -9.67 7.74 7.01
CA VAL A 35 -8.54 7.05 7.63
C VAL A 35 -8.93 6.56 9.02
N LEU A 36 -8.73 5.28 9.30
CA LEU A 36 -8.99 4.71 10.64
C LEU A 36 -7.74 4.80 11.50
N THR A 37 -7.91 5.02 12.80
CA THR A 37 -6.79 4.91 13.75
C THR A 37 -6.34 3.45 13.94
N TYR A 38 -7.21 2.47 13.68
CA TYR A 38 -6.82 1.07 13.60
C TYR A 38 -6.05 0.81 12.30
N GLY A 39 -4.82 0.31 12.42
CA GLY A 39 -3.94 -0.02 11.31
C GLY A 39 -3.53 1.16 10.43
N GLY A 40 -3.92 2.40 10.77
CA GLY A 40 -3.83 3.54 9.85
C GLY A 40 -4.58 3.31 8.53
N ILE A 41 -5.65 2.52 8.54
CA ILE A 41 -6.30 2.03 7.32
C ILE A 41 -6.88 3.19 6.51
N LEU A 42 -6.56 3.25 5.21
CA LEU A 42 -7.32 4.05 4.24
C LEU A 42 -8.63 3.33 3.93
N HIS A 43 -9.67 3.64 4.69
CA HIS A 43 -10.98 3.01 4.63
C HIS A 43 -11.77 3.41 3.38
N ALA A 44 -11.65 4.67 2.95
CA ALA A 44 -12.28 5.13 1.72
C ALA A 44 -11.43 6.21 1.04
N LEU A 45 -11.46 6.21 -0.29
CA LEU A 45 -10.87 7.26 -1.12
C LEU A 45 -11.85 7.57 -2.24
N THR A 46 -12.73 8.54 -2.00
CA THR A 46 -13.80 8.89 -2.92
C THR A 46 -13.31 9.91 -3.95
N VAL A 47 -13.50 9.59 -5.23
CA VAL A 47 -12.97 10.38 -6.36
C VAL A 47 -14.06 10.58 -7.42
N PRO A 48 -14.34 11.82 -7.86
CA PRO A 48 -15.23 12.07 -8.99
C PRO A 48 -14.72 11.46 -10.30
N ASP A 49 -15.63 10.93 -11.12
CA ASP A 49 -15.36 10.60 -12.52
C ASP A 49 -15.55 11.82 -13.44
N ARG A 50 -15.32 11.64 -14.75
CA ARG A 50 -15.48 12.74 -15.73
C ARG A 50 -16.92 13.24 -15.91
N ALA A 51 -17.91 12.47 -15.45
CA ALA A 51 -19.32 12.85 -15.43
C ALA A 51 -19.74 13.46 -14.08
N GLY A 52 -18.82 13.57 -13.11
CA GLY A 52 -19.07 14.11 -11.78
C GLY A 52 -19.62 13.09 -10.76
N HIS A 53 -19.70 11.79 -11.10
CA HIS A 53 -20.11 10.78 -10.14
C HIS A 53 -18.94 10.37 -9.23
N SER A 54 -19.10 10.61 -7.95
CA SER A 54 -18.12 10.25 -6.93
C SER A 54 -18.31 8.81 -6.43
N ARG A 55 -17.21 8.04 -6.37
CA ARG A 55 -17.17 6.70 -5.78
C ARG A 55 -15.86 6.47 -5.05
N SER A 56 -15.87 5.62 -4.02
CA SER A 56 -14.62 5.11 -3.44
C SER A 56 -13.88 4.29 -4.49
N VAL A 57 -12.57 4.53 -4.63
CA VAL A 57 -11.70 3.77 -5.53
C VAL A 57 -10.81 2.78 -4.79
N VAL A 58 -11.03 2.56 -3.49
CA VAL A 58 -10.32 1.57 -2.67
C VAL A 58 -11.29 0.59 -2.02
N LEU A 59 -10.92 -0.69 -1.96
CA LEU A 59 -11.71 -1.69 -1.22
C LEU A 59 -11.72 -1.39 0.28
N ALA A 60 -12.83 -1.75 0.94
CA ALA A 60 -13.04 -1.56 2.36
C ALA A 60 -13.77 -2.77 2.97
N LEU A 61 -13.57 -3.03 4.26
CA LEU A 61 -14.37 -3.97 5.05
C LEU A 61 -15.51 -3.23 5.79
N PRO A 62 -16.62 -3.92 6.14
CA PRO A 62 -17.85 -3.27 6.60
C PRO A 62 -17.71 -2.57 7.95
N ASP A 63 -16.87 -3.10 8.83
CA ASP A 63 -16.79 -2.68 10.23
C ASP A 63 -15.42 -3.03 10.84
N LEU A 64 -15.20 -2.56 12.07
CA LEU A 64 -13.96 -2.80 12.80
C LEU A 64 -13.76 -4.28 13.14
N GLU A 65 -14.83 -5.04 13.38
CA GLU A 65 -14.74 -6.47 13.67
C GLU A 65 -14.12 -7.22 12.48
N SER A 66 -14.56 -6.89 11.26
CA SER A 66 -14.04 -7.44 10.02
C SER A 66 -12.58 -7.03 9.77
N TYR A 67 -12.19 -5.80 10.12
CA TYR A 67 -10.78 -5.37 10.05
C TYR A 67 -9.90 -6.04 11.11
N ALA A 68 -10.44 -6.32 12.30
CA ALA A 68 -9.71 -7.00 13.38
C ALA A 68 -9.61 -8.52 13.16
N ALA A 69 -10.53 -9.10 12.39
CA ALA A 69 -10.46 -10.47 11.92
C ALA A 69 -9.36 -10.64 10.85
N PRO A 70 -8.86 -11.88 10.63
CA PRO A 70 -7.88 -12.14 9.58
C PRO A 70 -8.38 -11.67 8.20
N ASN A 71 -7.63 -10.76 7.59
CA ASN A 71 -7.88 -10.22 6.26
C ASN A 71 -6.54 -9.88 5.60
N PRO A 72 -6.46 -9.74 4.26
CA PRO A 72 -5.22 -9.53 3.54
C PRO A 72 -4.78 -8.06 3.60
N TYR A 73 -4.68 -7.47 4.80
CA TYR A 73 -4.16 -6.12 5.03
C TYR A 73 -4.96 -5.00 4.31
N VAL A 74 -6.28 -5.15 4.15
CA VAL A 74 -7.10 -4.24 3.33
C VAL A 74 -6.94 -2.78 3.77
N GLY A 75 -6.27 -1.97 2.95
CA GLY A 75 -6.09 -0.53 3.16
C GLY A 75 -5.09 -0.15 4.24
N ALA A 76 -4.46 -1.12 4.91
CA ALA A 76 -3.68 -0.87 6.12
C ALA A 76 -2.32 -0.23 5.85
N LEU A 77 -1.79 0.48 6.85
CA LEU A 77 -0.36 0.73 6.96
C LEU A 77 0.36 -0.55 7.36
N VAL A 78 1.49 -0.80 6.71
CA VAL A 78 2.28 -2.01 6.89
C VAL A 78 3.65 -1.66 7.46
N GLY A 79 4.08 -2.42 8.48
CA GLY A 79 5.38 -2.32 9.11
C GLY A 79 5.52 -3.30 10.28
N ARG A 80 6.69 -3.44 10.90
CA ARG A 80 7.91 -2.63 10.71
C ARG A 80 8.59 -2.83 9.35
N TYR A 81 8.34 -3.96 8.70
CA TYR A 81 8.90 -4.29 7.39
C TYR A 81 7.81 -4.79 6.43
N ALA A 82 7.54 -4.03 5.37
CA ALA A 82 6.65 -4.40 4.29
C ALA A 82 7.24 -5.48 3.39
N ASN A 83 6.36 -6.35 2.88
CA ASN A 83 6.68 -7.54 2.11
C ASN A 83 7.47 -8.59 2.91
N ARG A 84 8.19 -9.48 2.22
CA ARG A 84 8.77 -10.69 2.82
C ARG A 84 10.21 -10.49 3.29
N ILE A 85 10.57 -11.19 4.38
CA ILE A 85 11.94 -11.47 4.80
C ILE A 85 12.13 -12.99 4.77
N ALA A 86 13.09 -13.45 3.96
CA ALA A 86 13.32 -14.87 3.73
C ALA A 86 13.63 -15.61 5.04
N GLY A 87 12.90 -16.70 5.29
CA GLY A 87 13.04 -17.52 6.49
C GLY A 87 12.67 -16.81 7.80
N GLY A 88 12.11 -15.60 7.74
CA GLY A 88 11.83 -14.79 8.93
C GLY A 88 13.09 -14.46 9.73
N ARG A 89 14.24 -14.25 9.05
CA ARG A 89 15.50 -13.92 9.73
C ARG A 89 16.37 -13.00 8.89
N PHE A 90 17.21 -12.23 9.57
CA PHE A 90 18.24 -11.40 8.94
C PHE A 90 19.39 -11.17 9.91
N THR A 91 20.55 -10.77 9.39
CA THR A 91 21.71 -10.40 10.20
C THR A 91 21.92 -8.89 10.16
N LEU A 92 22.02 -8.26 11.34
CA LEU A 92 22.34 -6.85 11.50
C LEU A 92 23.50 -6.70 12.47
N ASP A 93 24.56 -6.01 12.05
CA ASP A 93 25.77 -5.78 12.85
C ASP A 93 26.37 -7.08 13.45
N GLY A 94 26.28 -8.18 12.68
CA GLY A 94 26.80 -9.50 13.07
C GLY A 94 25.87 -10.31 14.00
N GLN A 95 24.72 -9.76 14.39
CA GLN A 95 23.70 -10.46 15.18
C GLN A 95 22.55 -10.93 14.29
N GLU A 96 22.14 -12.20 14.46
CA GLU A 96 20.94 -12.73 13.82
C GLU A 96 19.69 -12.33 14.60
N HIS A 97 18.66 -11.89 13.87
CA HIS A 97 17.34 -11.55 14.40
C HIS A 97 16.29 -12.45 13.74
N HIS A 98 15.28 -12.83 14.51
CA HIS A 98 14.19 -13.68 14.04
C HIS A 98 12.85 -12.95 14.16
N ILE A 99 12.11 -12.92 13.05
CA ILE A 99 10.74 -12.44 12.95
C ILE A 99 9.84 -13.65 12.75
N PRO A 100 8.72 -13.79 13.49
CA PRO A 100 7.84 -14.93 13.34
C PRO A 100 7.38 -15.10 11.89
N ALA A 101 7.59 -16.31 11.37
CA ALA A 101 7.12 -16.67 10.04
C ALA A 101 5.59 -16.81 10.04
N ASN A 102 4.93 -16.12 9.13
CA ASN A 102 3.48 -16.08 8.98
C ASN A 102 3.01 -16.30 7.53
N ASP A 103 3.93 -16.50 6.59
CA ASP A 103 3.61 -16.79 5.19
C ASP A 103 4.70 -17.71 4.60
N HIS A 104 4.34 -18.94 4.21
CA HIS A 104 5.25 -19.89 3.55
C HIS A 104 6.62 -20.11 4.24
N GLY A 105 6.68 -20.04 5.58
CA GLY A 105 7.95 -20.16 6.32
C GLY A 105 8.83 -18.89 6.25
N HIS A 106 8.26 -17.77 5.82
CA HIS A 106 8.87 -16.44 5.77
C HIS A 106 8.08 -15.48 6.66
N ALA A 107 8.73 -14.38 7.05
CA ALA A 107 8.02 -13.29 7.70
C ALA A 107 7.47 -12.34 6.63
N LEU A 108 6.20 -11.98 6.74
CA LEU A 108 5.47 -11.12 5.81
C LEU A 108 4.84 -9.95 6.59
N HIS A 109 5.02 -8.75 6.05
CA HIS A 109 4.32 -7.53 6.49
C HIS A 109 4.48 -7.21 7.99
N GLY A 110 5.69 -7.43 8.53
CA GLY A 110 6.02 -7.16 9.93
C GLY A 110 5.66 -8.28 10.90
N GLY A 111 5.09 -9.39 10.41
CA GLY A 111 4.72 -10.56 11.20
C GLY A 111 3.26 -10.54 11.68
N PRO A 112 2.84 -11.57 12.47
CA PRO A 112 1.44 -11.75 12.91
C PRO A 112 0.77 -10.55 13.58
N GLU A 113 1.52 -9.74 14.33
CA GLU A 113 1.01 -8.51 14.99
C GLU A 113 1.70 -7.25 14.46
N GLY A 114 1.84 -7.17 13.14
CA GLY A 114 2.38 -6.01 12.43
C GLY A 114 1.56 -4.73 12.65
N PHE A 115 2.06 -3.64 12.07
CA PHE A 115 1.49 -2.29 12.29
C PHE A 115 0.04 -2.15 11.82
N ASN A 116 -0.40 -3.00 10.90
CA ASN A 116 -1.75 -3.07 10.37
C ASN A 116 -2.81 -3.43 11.42
N SER A 117 -2.43 -4.06 12.53
CA SER A 117 -3.36 -4.49 13.59
C SER A 117 -3.25 -3.68 14.88
N ARG A 118 -2.50 -2.58 14.86
CA ARG A 118 -2.31 -1.69 16.02
C ARG A 118 -3.24 -0.48 15.94
N VAL A 119 -3.71 0.01 17.09
CA VAL A 119 -4.38 1.32 17.18
C VAL A 119 -3.31 2.40 17.30
N TRP A 120 -3.27 3.30 16.32
CA TRP A 120 -2.39 4.45 16.25
C TRP A 120 -2.97 5.62 17.03
N GLN A 121 -2.10 6.42 17.67
CA GLN A 121 -2.52 7.71 18.22
C GLN A 121 -2.70 8.71 17.07
N ALA A 122 -3.78 9.49 17.08
CA ALA A 122 -4.11 10.38 15.97
C ALA A 122 -4.36 11.81 16.43
N GLU A 123 -3.81 12.77 15.68
CA GLU A 123 -3.97 14.20 15.89
C GLU A 123 -4.12 14.94 14.55
N PRO A 124 -4.91 16.02 14.47
CA PRO A 124 -4.95 16.85 13.27
C PRO A 124 -3.64 17.62 13.13
N VAL A 125 -3.24 17.93 11.89
CA VAL A 125 -2.06 18.77 11.62
C VAL A 125 -2.51 20.14 11.12
N GLY A 126 -2.38 21.14 11.99
CA GLY A 126 -2.87 22.50 11.69
C GLY A 126 -4.38 22.55 11.46
N ASP A 127 -4.82 23.51 10.64
CA ASP A 127 -6.24 23.71 10.30
C ASP A 127 -6.64 23.09 8.94
N GLY A 128 -5.76 22.26 8.35
CA GLY A 128 -5.93 21.66 7.03
C GLY A 128 -6.71 20.33 7.03
N ALA A 129 -6.74 19.66 5.87
CA ALA A 129 -7.28 18.32 5.71
C ALA A 129 -6.19 17.27 5.94
N ASP A 130 -5.56 17.32 7.11
CA ASP A 130 -4.38 16.52 7.45
C ASP A 130 -4.55 15.83 8.81
N VAL A 131 -4.15 14.57 8.90
CA VAL A 131 -4.09 13.79 10.15
C VAL A 131 -2.75 13.09 10.28
N ARG A 132 -2.10 13.22 11.44
CA ARG A 132 -0.90 12.47 11.81
C ARG A 132 -1.27 11.31 12.70
N LEU A 133 -0.87 10.12 12.29
CA LEU A 133 -0.90 8.90 13.08
C LEU A 133 0.47 8.65 13.69
N THR A 134 0.54 8.24 14.95
CA THR A 134 1.78 7.90 15.65
C THR A 134 1.68 6.51 16.28
N LEU A 135 2.71 5.67 16.06
CA LEU A 135 2.86 4.37 16.69
C LEU A 135 4.26 4.25 17.29
N ARG A 136 4.33 3.71 18.50
CA ARG A 136 5.58 3.33 19.16
C ARG A 136 5.67 1.81 19.18
N SER A 137 6.63 1.27 18.44
CA SER A 137 6.96 -0.15 18.38
C SER A 137 8.16 -0.40 19.28
N PRO A 138 8.01 -1.09 20.44
CA PRO A 138 9.10 -1.26 21.40
C PRO A 138 10.26 -2.10 20.85
N ASP A 139 11.40 -2.07 21.54
CA ASP A 139 12.51 -3.00 21.31
C ASP A 139 12.03 -4.45 21.42
N GLY A 140 12.33 -5.27 20.42
CA GLY A 140 11.91 -6.66 20.35
C GLY A 140 10.48 -6.88 19.82
N ASP A 141 9.73 -5.83 19.45
CA ASP A 141 8.40 -5.98 18.83
C ASP A 141 8.50 -6.82 17.56
N MET A 142 7.75 -7.93 17.53
CA MET A 142 7.84 -8.97 16.51
C MET A 142 9.26 -9.54 16.26
N GLY A 143 10.21 -9.30 17.16
CA GLY A 143 11.61 -9.70 17.02
C GLY A 143 12.53 -8.65 16.37
N PHE A 144 12.01 -7.48 15.99
CA PHE A 144 12.85 -6.39 15.47
C PHE A 144 13.62 -5.67 16.60
N PRO A 145 14.92 -5.42 16.46
CA PRO A 145 15.69 -4.71 17.47
C PRO A 145 15.37 -3.22 17.45
N GLY A 146 15.53 -2.56 18.60
CA GLY A 146 15.34 -1.12 18.75
C GLY A 146 13.87 -0.73 18.88
N GLU A 147 13.62 0.22 19.77
CA GLU A 147 12.38 0.95 19.76
C GLU A 147 12.30 1.81 18.51
N LEU A 148 11.14 1.84 17.87
CA LEU A 148 10.86 2.65 16.70
C LEU A 148 9.62 3.52 16.99
N THR A 149 9.80 4.83 16.93
CA THR A 149 8.67 5.76 16.86
C THR A 149 8.43 6.10 15.41
N VAL A 150 7.21 5.83 14.94
CA VAL A 150 6.78 6.04 13.55
C VAL A 150 5.64 7.01 13.53
N THR A 151 5.68 7.96 12.61
CA THR A 151 4.54 8.78 12.23
C THR A 151 4.14 8.46 10.79
N ALA A 152 2.84 8.48 10.52
CA ALA A 152 2.26 8.44 9.19
C ALA A 152 1.28 9.60 9.06
N THR A 153 1.61 10.60 8.24
CA THR A 153 0.73 11.75 7.99
C THR A 153 -0.01 11.56 6.68
N TYR A 154 -1.34 11.51 6.77
CA TYR A 154 -2.23 11.62 5.62
C TYR A 154 -2.59 13.08 5.43
N ALA A 155 -2.33 13.62 4.25
CA ALA A 155 -2.64 15.00 3.90
C ALA A 155 -3.35 15.06 2.55
N LEU A 156 -4.48 15.77 2.49
CA LEU A 156 -5.27 15.93 1.27
C LEU A 156 -5.27 17.40 0.85
N ASP A 157 -4.59 17.71 -0.24
CA ASP A 157 -4.43 19.09 -0.70
C ASP A 157 -5.64 19.64 -1.46
N ASP A 158 -5.59 20.93 -1.82
CA ASP A 158 -6.62 21.65 -2.55
C ASP A 158 -6.78 21.20 -4.01
N ARG A 159 -5.81 20.46 -4.55
CA ARG A 159 -5.84 19.82 -5.88
C ARG A 159 -6.41 18.40 -5.83
N GLY A 160 -6.74 17.91 -4.64
CA GLY A 160 -7.23 16.54 -4.43
C GLY A 160 -6.12 15.49 -4.40
N THR A 161 -4.86 15.88 -4.26
CA THR A 161 -3.76 14.93 -4.05
C THR A 161 -3.81 14.41 -2.63
N LEU A 162 -3.99 13.10 -2.46
CA LEU A 162 -3.78 12.45 -1.17
C LEU A 162 -2.31 12.07 -1.07
N SER A 163 -1.62 12.51 -0.01
CA SER A 163 -0.26 12.09 0.29
C SER A 163 -0.18 11.34 1.61
N VAL A 164 0.70 10.35 1.67
CA VAL A 164 1.07 9.61 2.87
C VAL A 164 2.57 9.80 3.08
N THR A 165 2.93 10.46 4.17
CA THR A 165 4.33 10.67 4.55
C THR A 165 4.66 9.90 5.82
N PHE A 166 5.63 9.00 5.74
CA PHE A 166 6.19 8.30 6.88
C PHE A 166 7.44 9.01 7.38
N GLU A 167 7.56 9.14 8.69
CA GLU A 167 8.82 9.50 9.35
C GLU A 167 9.05 8.53 10.50
N ALA A 168 10.31 8.15 10.74
CA ALA A 168 10.62 7.29 11.88
C ALA A 168 12.01 7.54 12.45
N VAL A 169 12.12 7.34 13.76
CA VAL A 169 13.39 7.38 14.51
C VAL A 169 13.49 6.17 15.42
N THR A 170 14.72 5.74 15.69
CA THR A 170 15.01 4.57 16.50
C THR A 170 16.11 4.82 17.52
N ASP A 171 16.08 4.07 18.62
CA ASP A 171 17.11 4.11 19.68
C ASP A 171 18.24 3.07 19.47
N ARG A 172 18.08 2.11 18.55
CA ARG A 172 19.10 1.13 18.15
C ARG A 172 19.05 0.83 16.66
N PRO A 173 20.13 0.32 16.05
CA PRO A 173 20.08 -0.15 14.68
C PRO A 173 18.92 -1.14 14.45
N THR A 174 18.13 -0.91 13.41
CA THR A 174 16.99 -1.76 13.03
C THR A 174 16.83 -1.80 11.52
N VAL A 175 15.90 -2.62 11.01
CA VAL A 175 15.46 -2.56 9.61
C VAL A 175 14.04 -2.02 9.55
N ILE A 176 13.77 -1.19 8.55
CA ILE A 176 12.49 -0.53 8.35
C ILE A 176 12.13 -0.50 6.87
N ASN A 177 10.88 -0.84 6.55
CA ASN A 177 10.29 -0.68 5.24
C ASN A 177 8.79 -0.47 5.44
N LEU A 178 8.27 0.71 5.14
CA LEU A 178 6.87 1.07 5.42
C LEU A 178 6.12 1.27 4.11
N THR A 179 4.87 0.83 4.08
CA THR A 179 3.99 1.10 2.94
C THR A 179 2.54 1.17 3.39
N HIS A 180 1.66 1.42 2.43
CA HIS A 180 0.22 1.36 2.57
C HIS A 180 -0.29 0.29 1.60
N HIS A 181 -1.28 -0.51 2.02
CA HIS A 181 -1.76 -1.68 1.28
C HIS A 181 -3.18 -1.44 0.73
N ALA A 182 -3.39 -0.31 0.08
CA ALA A 182 -4.66 0.03 -0.55
C ALA A 182 -4.92 -0.84 -1.79
N TYR A 183 -6.14 -1.35 -1.90
CA TYR A 183 -6.62 -2.14 -3.04
C TYR A 183 -7.42 -1.23 -3.97
N PHE A 184 -6.82 -0.78 -5.07
CA PHE A 184 -7.45 0.18 -5.98
C PHE A 184 -8.35 -0.49 -7.02
N ASN A 185 -9.54 0.07 -7.22
CA ASN A 185 -10.39 -0.15 -8.37
C ASN A 185 -11.02 1.18 -8.82
N LEU A 186 -10.48 1.75 -9.89
CA LEU A 186 -10.91 3.06 -10.39
C LEU A 186 -12.33 3.08 -11.00
N ALA A 187 -12.95 1.95 -11.30
CA ALA A 187 -14.36 1.93 -11.73
C ALA A 187 -15.30 2.24 -10.54
N GLY A 188 -14.85 1.92 -9.33
CA GLY A 188 -15.58 2.02 -8.08
C GLY A 188 -15.41 0.71 -7.30
N ALA A 189 -14.81 0.78 -6.12
CA ALA A 189 -14.79 -0.32 -5.19
C ALA A 189 -16.23 -0.59 -4.71
N GLY A 190 -16.67 -1.85 -4.67
CA GLY A 190 -17.95 -2.20 -4.07
C GLY A 190 -19.19 -1.85 -4.89
N VAL A 191 -19.20 -2.09 -6.19
CA VAL A 191 -20.37 -1.77 -7.04
C VAL A 191 -20.97 -3.02 -7.68
N GLY A 192 -21.68 -3.85 -6.92
CA GLY A 192 -22.63 -4.91 -7.33
C GLY A 192 -22.33 -5.77 -8.58
N ALA A 193 -23.08 -6.84 -8.79
CA ALA A 193 -23.02 -7.55 -10.07
C ALA A 193 -23.58 -6.66 -11.21
N GLY A 194 -22.74 -5.84 -11.84
CA GLY A 194 -23.14 -5.03 -13.01
C GLY A 194 -22.29 -3.81 -13.39
N ALA A 195 -21.43 -3.26 -12.51
CA ALA A 195 -20.72 -2.02 -12.84
C ALA A 195 -19.32 -1.88 -12.19
N GLY A 196 -18.42 -2.82 -12.48
CA GLY A 196 -16.98 -2.68 -12.15
C GLY A 196 -16.55 -3.42 -10.88
N SER A 197 -17.38 -4.31 -10.35
CA SER A 197 -17.17 -5.06 -9.11
C SER A 197 -17.47 -6.54 -9.37
N GLY A 198 -16.43 -7.34 -9.56
CA GLY A 198 -16.57 -8.75 -9.89
C GLY A 198 -15.23 -9.39 -10.22
N PRO A 199 -15.20 -10.72 -10.43
CA PRO A 199 -13.98 -11.42 -10.79
C PRO A 199 -13.36 -10.80 -12.05
N GLY A 200 -12.09 -10.42 -11.98
CA GLY A 200 -11.39 -9.82 -13.12
C GLY A 200 -11.69 -8.34 -13.37
N ALA A 201 -12.42 -7.64 -12.49
CA ALA A 201 -12.82 -6.25 -12.72
C ALA A 201 -11.62 -5.31 -12.98
N VAL A 202 -10.50 -5.49 -12.28
CA VAL A 202 -9.32 -4.63 -12.45
C VAL A 202 -8.51 -4.97 -13.70
N LEU A 203 -8.75 -6.12 -14.33
CA LEU A 203 -7.95 -6.55 -15.49
C LEU A 203 -8.17 -5.67 -16.73
N GLY A 204 -9.28 -4.93 -16.77
CA GLY A 204 -9.58 -3.94 -17.81
C GLY A 204 -8.83 -2.61 -17.63
N HIS A 205 -8.26 -2.35 -16.45
CA HIS A 205 -7.51 -1.13 -16.18
C HIS A 205 -6.20 -1.11 -16.94
N TRP A 206 -5.81 0.08 -17.36
CA TRP A 206 -4.53 0.31 -18.01
C TRP A 206 -3.52 0.76 -16.97
N LEU A 207 -2.37 0.10 -16.95
CA LEU A 207 -1.24 0.42 -16.08
C LEU A 207 -0.05 0.88 -16.92
N SER A 208 0.68 1.86 -16.41
CA SER A 208 2.08 2.13 -16.77
C SER A 208 2.89 2.18 -15.49
N VAL A 209 4.12 1.68 -15.51
CA VAL A 209 5.05 1.67 -14.38
C VAL A 209 6.35 2.34 -14.80
N GLY A 210 6.85 3.25 -13.98
CA GLY A 210 8.09 3.99 -14.23
C GLY A 210 9.36 3.17 -13.97
N ALA A 211 9.46 1.96 -14.53
CA ALA A 211 10.51 0.99 -14.24
C ALA A 211 10.89 0.17 -15.48
N ASP A 212 12.21 0.02 -15.70
CA ASP A 212 12.76 -0.79 -16.80
C ASP A 212 13.13 -2.22 -16.37
N SER A 213 13.01 -2.52 -15.08
CA SER A 213 13.28 -3.84 -14.51
C SER A 213 12.36 -4.18 -13.35
N TYR A 214 12.25 -5.46 -13.04
CA TYR A 214 11.49 -5.99 -11.92
C TYR A 214 12.29 -7.08 -11.20
N LEU A 215 11.84 -7.50 -10.02
CA LEU A 215 12.45 -8.58 -9.25
C LEU A 215 11.69 -9.90 -9.50
N PRO A 216 12.27 -10.87 -10.23
CA PRO A 216 11.73 -12.22 -10.29
C PRO A 216 11.79 -12.89 -8.92
N VAL A 217 10.80 -13.72 -8.61
CA VAL A 217 10.63 -14.39 -7.33
C VAL A 217 10.59 -15.91 -7.46
N SER A 218 10.87 -16.60 -6.36
CA SER A 218 10.61 -18.04 -6.21
C SER A 218 9.11 -18.32 -6.11
N ALA A 219 8.73 -19.60 -6.09
CA ALA A 219 7.36 -20.02 -5.82
C ALA A 219 6.85 -19.56 -4.43
N ASP A 220 7.75 -19.32 -3.47
CA ASP A 220 7.42 -18.76 -2.14
C ASP A 220 7.48 -17.21 -2.11
N ALA A 221 7.50 -16.58 -3.28
CA ALA A 221 7.53 -15.13 -3.48
C ALA A 221 8.75 -14.40 -2.88
N ILE A 222 9.90 -15.06 -2.76
CA ILE A 222 11.17 -14.45 -2.37
C ILE A 222 11.98 -14.05 -3.62
N PRO A 223 12.53 -12.83 -3.71
CA PRO A 223 13.36 -12.43 -4.85
C PRO A 223 14.51 -13.42 -5.13
N LEU A 224 14.69 -13.81 -6.39
CA LEU A 224 15.72 -14.78 -6.78
C LEU A 224 17.13 -14.17 -6.81
N GLY A 225 17.25 -12.84 -6.92
CA GLY A 225 18.53 -12.15 -7.02
C GLY A 225 18.40 -10.85 -7.81
N PRO A 226 19.30 -10.57 -8.79
CA PRO A 226 19.29 -9.29 -9.49
C PRO A 226 17.98 -9.04 -10.24
N ALA A 227 17.66 -7.77 -10.45
CA ALA A 227 16.51 -7.36 -11.26
C ALA A 227 16.66 -7.83 -12.72
N ARG A 228 15.54 -8.18 -13.34
CA ARG A 228 15.44 -8.57 -14.76
C ARG A 228 14.79 -7.43 -15.53
N GLU A 229 15.29 -7.15 -16.73
CA GLU A 229 14.64 -6.21 -17.64
C GLU A 229 13.19 -6.62 -17.93
N VAL A 230 12.31 -5.63 -18.00
CA VAL A 230 10.90 -5.87 -18.33
C VAL A 230 10.68 -6.03 -19.83
N ALA A 231 11.57 -5.46 -20.66
CA ALA A 231 11.42 -5.40 -22.11
C ALA A 231 11.19 -6.80 -22.73
N GLY A 232 10.12 -6.91 -23.53
CA GLY A 232 9.76 -8.18 -24.19
C GLY A 232 9.15 -9.24 -23.27
N THR A 233 8.86 -8.90 -22.01
CA THR A 233 8.21 -9.80 -21.04
C THR A 233 6.78 -9.30 -20.74
N PRO A 234 5.90 -10.10 -20.11
CA PRO A 234 4.59 -9.60 -19.70
C PRO A 234 4.66 -8.54 -18.58
N PHE A 235 5.83 -8.31 -17.98
CA PHE A 235 6.09 -7.29 -16.98
C PHE A 235 6.38 -5.90 -17.58
N ASP A 236 6.43 -5.79 -18.91
CA ASP A 236 6.64 -4.52 -19.61
C ASP A 236 5.40 -3.62 -19.54
N PHE A 237 5.43 -2.72 -18.55
CA PHE A 237 4.50 -1.62 -18.37
C PHE A 237 5.18 -0.26 -18.60
N THR A 238 6.31 -0.21 -19.29
CA THR A 238 6.99 1.05 -19.63
C THR A 238 6.13 1.97 -20.50
N ALA A 239 5.21 1.36 -21.27
CA ALA A 239 4.09 2.01 -21.94
C ALA A 239 2.74 1.52 -21.36
N PRO A 240 1.66 2.31 -21.51
CA PRO A 240 0.33 1.88 -21.07
C PRO A 240 -0.10 0.55 -21.68
N ARG A 241 -0.45 -0.41 -20.82
CA ARG A 241 -0.99 -1.73 -21.19
C ARG A 241 -2.10 -2.14 -20.24
N ARG A 242 -3.07 -2.93 -20.70
CA ARG A 242 -4.09 -3.49 -19.79
C ARG A 242 -3.46 -4.52 -18.86
N LEU A 243 -3.87 -4.52 -17.59
CA LEU A 243 -3.42 -5.50 -16.61
C LEU A 243 -3.68 -6.94 -17.10
N GLY A 244 -4.87 -7.20 -17.65
CA GLY A 244 -5.25 -8.53 -18.13
C GLY A 244 -4.42 -9.07 -19.30
N ASP A 245 -3.81 -8.20 -20.11
CA ASP A 245 -3.12 -8.63 -21.35
C ASP A 245 -1.88 -9.47 -21.06
N GLY A 246 -1.18 -9.23 -19.95
CA GLY A 246 -0.01 -10.04 -19.57
C GLY A 246 -0.40 -11.36 -18.90
N LEU A 247 -1.54 -11.43 -18.22
CA LEU A 247 -2.02 -12.66 -17.57
C LEU A 247 -2.42 -13.76 -18.56
N ALA A 248 -2.62 -13.41 -19.84
CA ALA A 248 -2.85 -14.38 -20.91
C ALA A 248 -1.56 -15.06 -21.41
N THR A 249 -0.38 -14.64 -20.95
CA THR A 249 0.91 -15.20 -21.39
C THR A 249 1.29 -16.44 -20.58
N ASP A 250 2.00 -17.37 -21.24
CA ASP A 250 2.64 -18.49 -20.56
C ASP A 250 3.98 -18.03 -19.95
N ASP A 251 3.91 -17.34 -18.82
CA ASP A 251 5.09 -16.95 -18.03
C ASP A 251 5.03 -17.61 -16.63
N PRO A 252 6.07 -18.35 -16.21
CA PRO A 252 6.10 -19.02 -14.91
C PRO A 252 5.86 -18.10 -13.72
N GLN A 253 6.37 -16.86 -13.77
CA GLN A 253 6.22 -15.90 -12.68
C GLN A 253 4.76 -15.49 -12.48
N LEU A 254 3.99 -15.36 -13.57
CA LEU A 254 2.56 -15.05 -13.50
C LEU A 254 1.71 -16.27 -13.12
N LYS A 255 2.11 -17.47 -13.57
CA LYS A 255 1.45 -18.72 -13.22
C LYS A 255 1.55 -19.00 -11.72
N ASP A 256 2.76 -18.92 -11.16
CA ASP A 256 3.01 -19.20 -9.75
C ASP A 256 2.28 -18.19 -8.84
N ALA A 257 2.32 -16.90 -9.21
CA ALA A 257 1.62 -15.84 -8.48
C ALA A 257 0.11 -15.78 -8.74
N ASN A 258 -0.42 -16.55 -9.71
CA ASN A 258 -1.79 -16.44 -10.21
C ASN A 258 -2.20 -15.01 -10.62
N GLY A 259 -1.27 -14.22 -11.15
CA GLY A 259 -1.43 -12.79 -11.40
C GLY A 259 -0.10 -12.05 -11.33
N TYR A 260 -0.13 -10.73 -11.13
CA TYR A 260 1.06 -10.01 -10.69
C TYR A 260 1.10 -10.00 -9.16
N ASP A 261 2.25 -10.35 -8.60
CA ASP A 261 2.66 -10.07 -7.22
C ASP A 261 4.18 -9.82 -7.19
N HIS A 262 4.62 -8.75 -7.88
CA HIS A 262 6.05 -8.50 -8.10
C HIS A 262 6.44 -7.06 -7.78
N CYS A 263 7.72 -6.88 -7.43
CA CYS A 263 8.31 -5.57 -7.20
C CYS A 263 8.99 -5.07 -8.48
N TRP A 264 8.52 -3.95 -9.02
CA TRP A 264 9.21 -3.20 -10.06
C TRP A 264 10.27 -2.30 -9.44
N VAL A 265 11.43 -2.22 -10.09
CA VAL A 265 12.54 -1.36 -9.70
C VAL A 265 12.37 -0.01 -10.37
N LEU A 266 11.93 0.98 -9.60
CA LEU A 266 11.59 2.30 -10.12
C LEU A 266 12.83 3.04 -10.60
N ARG A 267 12.69 3.75 -11.73
CA ARG A 267 13.70 4.68 -12.24
C ARG A 267 14.06 5.72 -11.17
N PRO A 268 15.29 6.30 -11.21
CA PRO A 268 15.68 7.34 -10.27
C PRO A 268 14.75 8.56 -10.35
N PRO A 269 14.65 9.37 -9.27
CA PRO A 269 13.86 10.59 -9.29
C PRO A 269 14.44 11.60 -10.30
N GLU A 270 13.55 12.38 -10.92
CA GLU A 270 13.94 13.38 -11.93
C GLU A 270 14.16 14.78 -11.31
N GLY A 271 13.71 15.02 -10.07
CA GLY A 271 13.70 16.32 -9.41
C GLY A 271 14.34 16.36 -8.01
N PRO A 272 14.54 17.57 -7.46
CA PRO A 272 15.22 17.77 -6.17
C PRO A 272 14.39 17.37 -4.95
N ASP A 273 13.08 17.15 -5.11
CA ASP A 273 12.18 16.70 -4.05
C ASP A 273 12.29 15.18 -3.77
N GLY A 274 13.06 14.45 -4.59
CA GLY A 274 13.27 13.02 -4.47
C GLY A 274 12.07 12.17 -4.95
N LEU A 275 11.03 12.80 -5.51
CA LEU A 275 9.88 12.08 -6.06
C LEU A 275 10.19 11.51 -7.45
N ARG A 276 9.69 10.30 -7.69
CA ARG A 276 9.68 9.63 -9.00
C ARG A 276 8.26 9.23 -9.37
N ALA A 277 7.94 9.23 -10.65
CA ALA A 277 6.68 8.71 -11.16
C ALA A 277 6.70 7.17 -11.07
N ALA A 278 5.93 6.61 -10.15
CA ALA A 278 5.91 5.16 -9.89
C ALA A 278 4.95 4.46 -10.84
N ALA A 279 3.71 4.92 -10.93
CA ALA A 279 2.70 4.31 -11.76
C ALA A 279 1.63 5.29 -12.25
N LEU A 280 0.97 4.91 -13.35
CA LEU A 280 -0.26 5.51 -13.84
C LEU A 280 -1.29 4.40 -14.07
N LEU A 281 -2.36 4.42 -13.29
CA LEU A 281 -3.50 3.52 -13.43
C LEU A 281 -4.68 4.29 -14.03
N ARG A 282 -5.38 3.69 -14.99
CA ARG A 282 -6.53 4.31 -15.66
C ARG A 282 -7.68 3.33 -15.81
N ASP A 283 -8.89 3.81 -15.53
CA ASP A 283 -10.13 3.17 -15.98
C ASP A 283 -10.73 3.99 -17.14
N PRO A 284 -10.69 3.49 -18.38
CA PRO A 284 -11.25 4.21 -19.51
C PRO A 284 -12.76 4.45 -19.42
N ALA A 285 -13.51 3.61 -18.68
CA ALA A 285 -14.97 3.69 -18.63
C ALA A 285 -15.45 4.88 -17.79
N SER A 286 -14.92 5.03 -16.56
CA SER A 286 -15.17 6.22 -15.74
C SER A 286 -14.34 7.44 -16.19
N GLY A 287 -13.20 7.20 -16.82
CA GLY A 287 -12.21 8.24 -17.13
C GLY A 287 -11.42 8.70 -15.91
N ARG A 288 -11.50 7.99 -14.77
CA ARG A 288 -10.63 8.23 -13.61
C ARG A 288 -9.20 7.79 -13.92
N GLU A 289 -8.26 8.61 -13.49
CA GLU A 289 -6.83 8.37 -13.59
C GLU A 289 -6.19 8.51 -12.21
N LEU A 290 -5.28 7.59 -11.87
CA LEU A 290 -4.48 7.64 -10.65
C LEU A 290 -3.00 7.64 -11.03
N GLN A 291 -2.30 8.74 -10.71
CA GLN A 291 -0.85 8.80 -10.73
C GLN A 291 -0.30 8.56 -9.34
N VAL A 292 0.62 7.62 -9.23
CA VAL A 292 1.38 7.35 -7.99
C VAL A 292 2.77 7.95 -8.15
N TRP A 293 3.13 8.85 -7.24
CA TRP A 293 4.47 9.41 -7.11
C TRP A 293 5.06 9.01 -5.76
N THR A 294 6.36 8.75 -5.68
CA THR A 294 6.96 8.30 -4.43
C THR A 294 8.44 8.64 -4.31
N THR A 295 8.97 8.63 -3.09
CA THR A 295 10.41 8.64 -2.82
C THR A 295 11.02 7.24 -2.83
N GLU A 296 10.20 6.19 -2.67
CA GLU A 296 10.62 4.80 -2.58
C GLU A 296 11.29 4.28 -3.86
N PRO A 297 12.23 3.31 -3.76
CA PRO A 297 12.92 2.77 -4.92
C PRO A 297 12.13 1.67 -5.65
N GLY A 298 11.11 1.09 -5.03
CA GLY A 298 10.34 -0.04 -5.57
C GLY A 298 8.84 0.18 -5.52
N LEU A 299 8.13 -0.57 -6.38
CA LEU A 299 6.68 -0.63 -6.42
C LEU A 299 6.23 -2.09 -6.49
N GLN A 300 5.56 -2.60 -5.44
CA GLN A 300 4.83 -3.85 -5.54
C GLN A 300 3.55 -3.62 -6.34
N VAL A 301 3.34 -4.42 -7.37
CA VAL A 301 2.07 -4.50 -8.09
C VAL A 301 1.46 -5.86 -7.78
N TYR A 302 0.36 -5.85 -7.03
CA TYR A 302 -0.37 -7.05 -6.65
C TYR A 302 -1.82 -6.98 -7.16
N THR A 303 -2.21 -7.88 -8.06
CA THR A 303 -3.55 -7.89 -8.68
C THR A 303 -4.58 -8.69 -7.88
N SER A 304 -4.50 -8.65 -6.55
CA SER A 304 -5.49 -9.24 -5.65
C SER A 304 -5.80 -10.72 -5.98
N ASN A 305 -4.75 -11.51 -6.19
CA ASN A 305 -4.80 -12.85 -6.76
C ASN A 305 -5.49 -13.87 -5.84
N HIS A 306 -5.48 -13.60 -4.53
CA HIS A 306 -6.00 -14.50 -3.48
C HIS A 306 -7.35 -14.09 -2.90
N LEU A 307 -7.95 -13.00 -3.38
CA LEU A 307 -9.33 -12.67 -3.03
C LEU A 307 -10.28 -13.71 -3.63
N ASP A 308 -11.26 -14.18 -2.86
CA ASP A 308 -12.20 -15.25 -3.24
C ASP A 308 -13.68 -14.84 -3.06
N GLY A 309 -13.90 -13.58 -2.68
CA GLY A 309 -15.20 -12.99 -2.38
C GLY A 309 -15.80 -13.39 -1.03
N SER A 310 -15.05 -14.05 -0.16
CA SER A 310 -15.49 -14.31 1.22
C SER A 310 -15.61 -13.02 2.04
N LEU A 311 -14.79 -12.01 1.72
CA LEU A 311 -14.84 -10.68 2.31
C LEU A 311 -15.81 -9.79 1.52
N THR A 312 -16.49 -8.89 2.22
CA THR A 312 -17.37 -7.89 1.62
C THR A 312 -17.07 -6.48 2.12
N ASP A 313 -17.69 -5.48 1.51
CA ASP A 313 -17.85 -4.14 2.09
C ASP A 313 -19.15 -4.03 2.92
N ALA A 314 -19.47 -2.81 3.37
CA ALA A 314 -20.68 -2.49 4.16
C ALA A 314 -21.98 -2.68 3.38
N GLU A 315 -21.94 -2.57 2.05
CA GLU A 315 -23.07 -2.77 1.15
C GLU A 315 -23.25 -4.24 0.71
N GLY A 316 -22.36 -5.14 1.14
CA GLY A 316 -22.41 -6.56 0.86
C GLY A 316 -21.81 -6.96 -0.50
N ASN A 317 -21.06 -6.07 -1.15
CA ASN A 317 -20.36 -6.42 -2.38
C ASN A 317 -19.12 -7.25 -2.06
N ARG A 318 -18.92 -8.32 -2.83
CA ARG A 318 -17.83 -9.27 -2.62
C ARG A 318 -16.50 -8.75 -3.15
N HIS A 319 -15.44 -8.98 -2.40
CA HIS A 319 -14.05 -8.73 -2.80
C HIS A 319 -13.49 -9.94 -3.55
N GLU A 320 -13.59 -9.93 -4.87
CA GLU A 320 -13.29 -11.07 -5.75
C GLU A 320 -11.84 -11.09 -6.25
N ARG A 321 -11.40 -12.26 -6.74
CA ARG A 321 -10.10 -12.40 -7.42
C ARG A 321 -9.98 -11.38 -8.56
N HIS A 322 -8.84 -10.67 -8.58
CA HIS A 322 -8.59 -9.59 -9.54
C HIS A 322 -9.67 -8.49 -9.53
N GLY A 323 -10.32 -8.27 -8.38
CA GLY A 323 -11.27 -7.17 -8.19
C GLY A 323 -10.58 -5.82 -7.98
N ALA A 324 -9.30 -5.80 -7.62
CA ALA A 324 -8.52 -4.58 -7.37
C ALA A 324 -7.01 -4.81 -7.57
N VAL A 325 -6.23 -3.73 -7.55
CA VAL A 325 -4.77 -3.76 -7.64
C VAL A 325 -4.13 -2.95 -6.53
N CYS A 326 -3.15 -3.50 -5.84
CA CYS A 326 -2.30 -2.77 -4.90
C CYS A 326 -1.09 -2.20 -5.65
N LEU A 327 -0.71 -0.98 -5.26
CA LEU A 327 0.44 -0.23 -5.80
C LEU A 327 1.30 0.22 -4.62
N GLU A 328 1.96 -0.74 -3.97
CA GLU A 328 2.67 -0.51 -2.71
C GLU A 328 4.06 0.04 -3.01
N THR A 329 4.28 1.31 -2.71
CA THR A 329 5.58 1.96 -2.81
C THR A 329 6.44 1.54 -1.62
N GLN A 330 7.61 0.96 -1.86
CA GLN A 330 8.43 0.36 -0.80
C GLN A 330 9.90 0.18 -1.21
N HIS A 331 10.76 -0.14 -0.25
CA HIS A 331 12.03 -0.80 -0.54
C HIS A 331 11.80 -2.22 -1.03
N PHE A 332 12.83 -2.84 -1.61
CA PHE A 332 12.70 -4.16 -2.20
C PHE A 332 12.41 -5.23 -1.13
N PRO A 333 11.59 -6.23 -1.46
CA PRO A 333 11.43 -7.41 -0.60
C PRO A 333 12.79 -8.04 -0.26
N ASP A 334 12.91 -8.58 0.95
CA ASP A 334 14.10 -9.30 1.44
C ASP A 334 15.40 -8.46 1.48
N SER A 335 15.35 -7.12 1.36
CA SER A 335 16.53 -6.24 1.41
C SER A 335 17.47 -6.47 2.60
N PRO A 336 17.02 -6.79 3.83
CA PRO A 336 17.90 -7.15 4.95
C PRO A 336 18.87 -8.31 4.67
N ASN A 337 18.52 -9.20 3.74
CA ASN A 337 19.33 -10.35 3.33
C ASN A 337 20.01 -10.14 1.96
N ARG A 338 19.91 -8.95 1.36
CA ARG A 338 20.37 -8.65 0.00
C ARG A 338 21.25 -7.40 0.00
N PRO A 339 22.56 -7.54 0.25
CA PRO A 339 23.48 -6.39 0.33
C PRO A 339 23.55 -5.53 -0.94
N SER A 340 23.15 -6.07 -2.10
CA SER A 340 23.09 -5.34 -3.37
C SER A 340 21.82 -4.50 -3.55
N TYR A 341 20.83 -4.62 -2.66
CA TYR A 341 19.58 -3.85 -2.72
C TYR A 341 19.73 -2.53 -1.94
N PRO A 342 18.83 -1.54 -2.17
CA PRO A 342 18.76 -0.35 -1.34
C PRO A 342 18.63 -0.73 0.14
N THR A 343 19.47 -0.13 0.98
CA THR A 343 19.50 -0.46 2.40
C THR A 343 18.21 -0.04 3.10
N THR A 344 17.69 -0.94 3.93
CA THR A 344 16.55 -0.69 4.83
C THR A 344 17.01 -0.45 6.28
N VAL A 345 18.31 -0.35 6.52
CA VAL A 345 18.86 -0.17 7.88
C VAL A 345 18.65 1.27 8.35
N LEU A 346 17.99 1.44 9.48
CA LEU A 346 17.88 2.71 10.20
C LEU A 346 18.75 2.66 11.46
N ARG A 347 19.50 3.73 11.70
CA ARG A 347 20.39 3.86 12.87
C ARG A 347 20.02 5.07 13.74
N PRO A 348 20.35 5.04 15.04
CA PRO A 348 20.17 6.18 15.93
C PRO A 348 20.86 7.45 15.39
N GLY A 349 20.21 8.60 15.57
CA GLY A 349 20.68 9.88 15.06
C GLY A 349 20.37 10.15 13.58
N SER A 350 19.83 9.17 12.85
CA SER A 350 19.24 9.35 11.52
C SER A 350 17.71 9.28 11.60
N ALA A 351 17.03 9.89 10.63
CA ALA A 351 15.59 9.78 10.46
C ALA A 351 15.27 9.03 9.16
N PHE A 352 14.34 8.08 9.22
CA PHE A 352 13.68 7.54 8.04
C PHE A 352 12.65 8.55 7.56
N ARG A 353 12.55 8.74 6.25
CA ARG A 353 11.46 9.48 5.63
C ARG A 353 11.07 8.85 4.30
N SER A 354 9.78 8.67 4.11
CA SER A 354 9.20 8.20 2.85
C SER A 354 7.92 8.96 2.55
N ARG A 355 7.66 9.22 1.28
CA ARG A 355 6.45 9.93 0.84
C ARG A 355 5.88 9.28 -0.40
N THR A 356 4.57 9.09 -0.40
CA THR A 356 3.79 8.65 -1.56
C THR A 356 2.62 9.58 -1.78
N GLU A 357 2.33 9.88 -3.05
CA GLU A 357 1.25 10.76 -3.47
C GLU A 357 0.35 10.07 -4.49
N PHE A 358 -0.96 10.12 -4.26
CA PHE A 358 -2.02 9.70 -5.17
C PHE A 358 -2.62 10.96 -5.79
N ARG A 359 -2.25 11.21 -7.05
CA ARG A 359 -2.70 12.38 -7.81
C ARG A 359 -3.78 11.96 -8.82
N PHE A 360 -4.80 12.79 -8.96
CA PHE A 360 -5.94 12.55 -9.85
C PHE A 360 -5.95 13.58 -10.99
N PRO A 361 -5.11 13.42 -12.03
CA PRO A 361 -4.89 14.45 -13.04
C PRO A 361 -6.13 14.74 -13.91
N HIS A 362 -7.12 13.84 -13.95
CA HIS A 362 -8.38 14.06 -14.67
C HIS A 362 -9.30 15.09 -13.99
N LEU A 363 -8.97 15.53 -12.77
CA LEU A 363 -9.70 16.57 -12.03
C LEU A 363 -9.13 17.99 -12.23
N LEU A 364 -7.99 18.12 -12.93
CA LEU A 364 -7.28 19.39 -13.14
C LEU A 364 -7.71 20.13 -14.39
#